data_AF-A0A4C1UBF5-F1
#
_entry.id   AF-A0A4C1UBF5-F1
#
_cell.length_a   1.000
_cell.length_b   1.000
_cell.length_c   1.000
_cell.angle_alpha   90.00
_cell.angle_beta   90.00
_cell.angle_gamma   90.00
#
_symmetry.space_group_name_H-M   'P 1'
#
loop_
_entity.id
_entity.type
_entity.pdbx_description
1 polymer ?
#
loop_
_entity_poly.entity_id
_entity_poly.type
_entity_poly.pdbx_seq_one_letter_code
_entity_poly.pdbx_strand_id
1 'polypeptide(L)'
;MGPPDSGRPVSTVKITDWKRVSTAFEKIDTPPLNSIPDDISTIEQIDHAIGALTSHVRSVVEKCEREVPASSDRRKFPPDILELIRAKNAALRRASAYPTPVYRSRARALQREVKARVQEFRNETWSDLMEEIRPSHKGFSKITKALKTEGYTPIPSLKRPDGTTALDDAEVAECIADSIQTQCSHVSPPHDIAHINSIEKEVL
;
A
#
# COMPACT_ATOMS: atom_id res chain seq x y z
N MET A 1 -3.29 6.34 42.01
CA MET A 1 -3.57 5.55 40.79
C MET A 1 -4.90 6.06 40.24
N GLY A 2 -4.87 6.94 39.23
CA GLY A 2 -6.09 7.47 38.59
C GLY A 2 -6.69 6.46 37.61
N PRO A 3 -7.97 6.60 37.22
CA PRO A 3 -8.63 5.66 36.31
C PRO A 3 -7.99 5.76 34.91
N PRO A 4 -7.94 4.66 34.14
CA PRO A 4 -7.41 4.69 32.79
C PRO A 4 -8.29 5.58 31.91
N ASP A 5 -7.64 6.50 31.20
CA ASP A 5 -8.23 7.44 30.26
C ASP A 5 -9.10 6.70 29.24
N SER A 6 -10.42 6.80 29.43
CA SER A 6 -11.42 6.19 28.58
C SER A 6 -11.32 6.81 27.18
N GLY A 7 -10.83 6.01 26.23
CA GLY A 7 -10.55 6.42 24.85
C GLY A 7 -11.64 7.31 24.25
N ARG A 8 -11.21 8.47 23.76
CA ARG A 8 -12.07 9.41 23.00
C ARG A 8 -12.79 8.66 21.88
N PRO A 9 -14.12 8.82 21.74
CA PRO A 9 -14.84 8.25 20.60
C PRO A 9 -14.29 8.87 19.31
N VAL A 10 -13.79 8.01 18.42
CA VAL A 10 -13.37 8.41 17.07
C VAL A 10 -14.61 8.94 16.37
N SER A 11 -14.62 10.24 16.05
CA SER A 11 -15.70 10.83 15.26
C SER A 11 -15.83 10.09 13.94
N THR A 12 -17.02 9.61 13.59
CA THR A 12 -17.33 9.00 12.30
C THR A 12 -18.05 10.01 11.41
N VAL A 13 -17.72 10.02 10.12
CA VAL A 13 -18.44 10.79 9.10
C VAL A 13 -19.12 9.80 8.17
N LYS A 14 -20.39 10.08 7.86
CA LYS A 14 -21.15 9.36 6.84
C LYS A 14 -20.69 9.82 5.47
N ILE A 15 -20.18 8.88 4.67
CA ILE A 15 -19.86 9.12 3.26
C ILE A 15 -20.78 8.22 2.43
N THR A 16 -21.53 8.83 1.52
CA THR A 16 -22.38 8.11 0.58
C THR A 16 -21.55 7.67 -0.62
N ASP A 17 -21.62 6.38 -0.96
CA ASP A 17 -21.03 5.86 -2.20
C ASP A 17 -21.99 6.07 -3.38
N TRP A 18 -21.83 7.19 -4.08
CA TRP A 18 -22.68 7.56 -5.22
C TRP A 18 -22.67 6.53 -6.36
N LYS A 19 -21.58 5.78 -6.54
CA LYS A 19 -21.52 4.73 -7.57
C LYS A 19 -22.42 3.55 -7.18
N ARG A 20 -22.41 3.19 -5.90
CA ARG A 20 -23.28 2.15 -5.34
C ARG A 20 -24.75 2.56 -5.35
N VAL A 21 -25.04 3.84 -5.11
CA VAL A 21 -26.38 4.42 -5.28
C VAL A 21 -26.88 4.27 -6.72
N SER A 22 -26.05 4.59 -7.72
CA SER A 22 -26.40 4.43 -9.14
C SER A 22 -26.75 2.98 -9.47
N THR A 23 -25.93 2.01 -9.04
CA THR A 23 -26.19 0.58 -9.27
C THR A 23 -27.43 0.07 -8.52
N ALA A 24 -27.75 0.66 -7.36
CA ALA A 24 -28.96 0.31 -6.62
C ALA A 24 -30.23 0.78 -7.33
N PHE A 25 -30.19 1.92 -8.02
CA PHE A 25 -31.30 2.40 -8.85
C PHE A 25 -31.45 1.62 -10.17
N GLU A 26 -30.36 1.12 -10.76
CA GLU A 26 -30.43 0.26 -11.96
C GLU A 26 -31.05 -1.12 -11.69
N LYS A 27 -30.98 -1.60 -10.44
CA LYS A 27 -31.65 -2.82 -10.00
C LYS A 27 -33.08 -2.49 -9.57
N ILE A 28 -33.97 -2.37 -10.56
CA ILE A 28 -35.36 -1.88 -10.44
C ILE A 28 -36.28 -2.81 -9.60
N ASP A 29 -35.80 -3.87 -8.95
CA ASP A 29 -36.63 -4.80 -8.16
C ASP A 29 -36.90 -4.30 -6.73
N THR A 30 -37.43 -3.08 -6.58
CA THR A 30 -37.79 -2.57 -5.24
C THR A 30 -39.32 -2.42 -5.06
N PRO A 31 -39.93 -3.09 -4.06
CA PRO A 31 -41.37 -3.04 -3.79
C PRO A 31 -42.05 -1.66 -3.69
N PRO A 32 -41.39 -0.56 -3.22
CA PRO A 32 -42.05 0.73 -3.01
C PRO A 32 -42.55 1.42 -4.28
N LEU A 33 -41.92 1.17 -5.44
CA LEU A 33 -42.30 1.82 -6.70
C LEU A 33 -43.43 1.07 -7.43
N ASN A 34 -43.68 -0.19 -7.09
CA ASN A 34 -44.76 -1.00 -7.66
C ASN A 34 -46.17 -0.59 -7.16
N SER A 35 -46.24 0.34 -6.20
CA SER A 35 -47.50 0.86 -5.66
C SER A 35 -47.94 2.17 -6.33
N ILE A 36 -47.16 2.69 -7.28
CA ILE A 36 -47.47 3.92 -8.01
C ILE A 36 -48.33 3.54 -9.23
N PRO A 37 -49.57 4.06 -9.36
CA PRO A 37 -50.39 3.83 -10.55
C PRO A 37 -49.75 4.44 -11.79
N ASP A 38 -49.85 3.76 -12.94
CA ASP A 38 -49.34 4.25 -14.23
C ASP A 38 -50.06 5.51 -14.73
N ASP A 39 -51.29 5.75 -14.26
CA ASP A 39 -52.09 6.93 -14.59
C ASP A 39 -52.31 7.79 -13.34
N ILE A 40 -51.69 8.98 -13.34
CA ILE A 40 -51.72 9.95 -12.23
C ILE A 40 -52.59 11.13 -12.69
N SER A 41 -53.86 11.12 -12.34
CA SER A 41 -54.83 12.14 -12.76
C SER A 41 -55.30 13.06 -11.63
N THR A 42 -55.03 12.71 -10.37
CA THR A 42 -55.46 13.46 -9.19
C THR A 42 -54.28 14.04 -8.40
N ILE A 43 -54.53 15.16 -7.72
CA ILE A 43 -53.51 15.85 -6.91
C ILE A 43 -53.05 14.96 -5.74
N GLU A 44 -53.96 14.21 -5.11
CA GLU A 44 -53.58 13.30 -4.03
C GLU A 44 -52.67 12.16 -4.51
N GLN A 45 -52.86 11.66 -5.73
CA GLN A 45 -51.97 10.66 -6.33
C GLN A 45 -50.58 11.25 -6.65
N ILE A 46 -50.51 12.52 -7.06
CA ILE A 46 -49.24 13.23 -7.26
C ILE A 46 -48.48 13.31 -5.93
N ASP A 47 -49.14 13.77 -4.87
CA ASP A 47 -48.52 13.91 -3.54
C ASP A 47 -48.09 12.54 -2.98
N HIS A 48 -48.90 11.50 -3.20
CA HIS A 48 -48.56 10.14 -2.82
C HIS A 48 -47.34 9.61 -3.58
N ALA A 49 -47.25 9.83 -4.89
CA ALA A 49 -46.12 9.43 -5.71
C ALA A 49 -44.83 10.16 -5.32
N ILE A 50 -44.90 11.47 -5.03
CA ILE A 50 -43.77 12.25 -4.51
C ILE A 50 -43.30 11.67 -3.17
N GLY A 51 -44.23 11.34 -2.27
CA GLY A 51 -43.92 10.73 -0.97
C GLY A 51 -43.24 9.37 -1.12
N ALA A 52 -43.74 8.51 -2.02
CA ALA A 52 -43.18 7.20 -2.30
C ALA A 52 -41.76 7.29 -2.88
N LEU A 53 -41.56 8.15 -3.89
CA LEU A 53 -40.25 8.36 -4.50
C LEU A 53 -39.24 8.92 -3.50
N THR A 54 -39.64 9.92 -2.71
CA THR A 54 -38.77 10.55 -1.70
C THR A 54 -38.33 9.54 -0.64
N SER A 55 -39.25 8.69 -0.18
CA SER A 55 -38.96 7.64 0.81
C SER A 55 -38.02 6.58 0.25
N HIS A 56 -38.21 6.21 -1.03
CA HIS A 56 -37.35 5.26 -1.71
C HIS A 56 -35.92 5.80 -1.88
N VAL A 57 -35.78 7.03 -2.39
CA VAL A 57 -34.47 7.69 -2.55
C VAL A 57 -33.75 7.79 -1.20
N ARG A 58 -34.45 8.20 -0.13
CA ARG A 58 -33.89 8.25 1.21
C ARG A 58 -33.36 6.89 1.67
N SER A 59 -34.15 5.82 1.48
CA SER A 59 -33.76 4.47 1.88
C SER A 59 -32.54 3.95 1.11
N VAL A 60 -32.47 4.19 -0.20
CA VAL A 60 -31.33 3.77 -1.03
C VAL A 60 -30.07 4.51 -0.61
N VAL A 61 -30.17 5.83 -0.37
CA VAL A 61 -29.05 6.64 0.10
C VAL A 61 -28.55 6.14 1.45
N GLU A 62 -29.43 5.94 2.44
CA GLU A 62 -29.08 5.41 3.76
C GLU A 62 -28.40 4.03 3.68
N LYS A 63 -28.92 3.11 2.85
CA LYS A 63 -28.30 1.79 2.64
C LYS A 63 -26.94 1.87 1.96
N CYS A 64 -26.67 2.93 1.18
CA CYS A 64 -25.40 3.17 0.50
C CYS A 64 -24.46 4.10 1.28
N GLU A 65 -24.84 4.55 2.48
CA GLU A 65 -23.94 5.19 3.39
C GLU A 65 -22.90 4.19 3.90
N ARG A 66 -21.68 4.69 4.07
CA ARG A 66 -20.65 4.01 4.83
C ARG A 66 -20.15 4.96 5.89
N GLU A 67 -20.06 4.46 7.11
CA GLU A 67 -19.34 5.14 8.16
C GLU A 67 -17.85 5.02 7.89
N VAL A 68 -17.24 6.16 7.62
CA VAL A 68 -15.81 6.29 7.52
C VAL A 68 -15.36 7.01 8.78
N PRO A 69 -14.32 6.53 9.50
CA PRO A 69 -13.75 7.32 10.58
C PRO A 69 -13.42 8.71 10.01
N ALA A 70 -14.04 9.74 10.57
CA ALA A 70 -13.79 11.11 10.18
C ALA A 70 -12.29 11.31 10.37
N SER A 71 -11.57 11.41 9.25
CA SER A 71 -10.12 11.18 9.16
C SER A 71 -9.43 11.48 10.48
N SER A 72 -9.13 10.45 11.26
CA SER A 72 -8.45 10.62 12.54
C SER A 72 -7.14 11.34 12.23
N ASP A 73 -6.96 12.50 12.85
CA ASP A 73 -5.85 13.43 12.73
C ASP A 73 -4.80 13.01 11.70
N ARG A 74 -4.77 13.69 10.55
CA ARG A 74 -3.55 13.77 9.74
C ARG A 74 -2.45 14.19 10.71
N ARG A 75 -1.65 13.24 11.22
CA ARG A 75 -0.71 13.40 12.34
C ARG A 75 -0.15 14.80 12.33
N LYS A 76 -0.75 15.68 13.14
CA LYS A 76 -0.30 17.05 13.22
C LYS A 76 1.07 16.95 13.88
N PHE A 77 2.06 17.62 13.31
CA PHE A 77 3.33 17.74 13.99
C PHE A 77 3.06 18.22 15.42
N PRO A 78 3.78 17.69 16.42
CA PRO A 78 3.62 18.12 17.79
C PRO A 78 3.83 19.64 17.91
N PRO A 79 3.22 20.29 18.93
CA PRO A 79 3.20 21.75 19.05
C PRO A 79 4.60 22.40 18.98
N ASP A 80 5.61 21.73 19.53
CA ASP A 80 7.01 22.16 19.53
C ASP A 80 7.60 22.29 18.11
N ILE A 81 7.35 21.32 17.24
CA ILE A 81 7.78 21.35 15.83
C ILE A 81 7.04 22.46 15.07
N LEU A 82 5.76 22.67 15.37
CA LEU A 82 4.98 23.75 14.76
C LEU A 82 5.51 25.13 15.17
N GLU A 83 5.88 25.31 16.44
CA GLU A 83 6.53 26.53 16.92
C GLU A 83 7.89 26.77 16.25
N LEU A 84 8.70 25.72 16.10
CA LEU A 84 9.96 25.75 15.35
C LEU A 84 9.76 26.16 13.88
N ILE A 85 8.72 25.65 13.21
CA ILE A 85 8.37 26.04 11.84
C ILE A 85 7.99 27.52 11.79
N ARG A 86 7.20 28.01 12.75
CA ARG A 86 6.84 29.44 12.84
C ARG A 86 8.07 30.32 13.05
N ALA A 87 8.99 29.92 13.95
CA ALA A 87 10.23 30.63 14.21
C ALA A 87 11.14 30.67 12.97
N LYS A 88 11.29 29.53 12.27
CA LYS A 88 12.02 29.43 11.00
C LYS A 88 11.43 30.38 9.95
N ASN A 89 10.10 30.38 9.79
CA ASN A 89 9.44 31.24 8.81
C ASN A 89 9.56 32.73 9.15
N ALA A 90 9.57 33.10 10.43
CA ALA A 90 9.85 34.47 10.87
C ALA A 90 11.30 34.88 10.59
N ALA A 91 12.26 33.97 10.82
CA ALA A 91 13.67 34.20 10.52
C ALA A 91 13.92 34.34 9.00
N LEU A 92 13.27 33.51 8.17
CA LEU A 92 13.33 33.62 6.71
C LEU A 92 12.82 34.97 6.21
N ARG A 93 11.66 35.41 6.70
CA ARG A 93 11.11 36.74 6.38
C ARG A 93 12.04 37.89 6.79
N ARG A 94 12.71 37.76 7.94
CA ARG A 94 13.68 38.76 8.40
C ARG A 94 14.96 38.76 7.55
N ALA A 95 15.44 37.58 7.15
CA ALA A 95 16.60 37.44 6.28
C ALA A 95 16.34 37.93 4.85
N SER A 96 15.09 37.84 4.36
CA SER A 96 14.72 38.42 3.06
C SER A 96 14.59 39.94 3.12
N ALA A 97 14.02 40.49 4.20
CA ALA A 97 13.88 41.94 4.38
C ALA A 97 15.24 42.62 4.60
N TYR A 98 16.13 41.96 5.35
CA TYR A 98 17.46 42.47 5.66
C TYR A 98 18.50 41.38 5.38
N PRO A 99 19.06 41.34 4.15
CA PRO A 99 19.96 40.27 3.71
C PRO A 99 21.36 40.29 4.34
N THR A 100 21.46 40.28 5.66
CA THR A 100 22.73 40.25 6.39
C THR A 100 23.23 38.81 6.64
N PRO A 101 24.55 38.60 6.82
CA PRO A 101 25.11 37.29 7.14
C PRO A 101 24.52 36.66 8.40
N VAL A 102 24.24 37.46 9.42
CA VAL A 102 23.69 37.03 10.72
C VAL A 102 22.26 36.50 10.58
N TYR A 103 21.40 37.20 9.82
CA TYR A 103 20.03 36.72 9.61
C TYR A 103 19.98 35.48 8.73
N ARG A 104 20.85 35.40 7.71
CA ARG A 104 20.98 34.19 6.88
C ARG A 104 21.48 32.99 7.69
N SER A 105 22.48 33.16 8.56
CA SER A 105 22.99 32.07 9.39
C SER A 105 21.92 31.56 10.35
N ARG A 106 21.18 32.47 11.02
CA ARG A 106 20.05 32.14 11.90
C ARG A 106 18.93 31.39 11.18
N ALA A 107 18.56 31.82 9.98
CA ALA A 107 17.54 31.14 9.18
C ALA A 107 17.99 29.72 8.77
N ARG A 108 19.25 29.56 8.35
CA ARG A 108 19.82 28.24 8.01
C ARG A 108 19.91 27.33 9.22
N ALA A 109 20.25 27.85 10.40
CA ALA A 109 20.27 27.08 11.65
C ALA A 109 18.88 26.50 11.96
N LEU A 110 17.85 27.35 12.00
CA LEU A 110 16.47 26.93 12.24
C LEU A 110 15.94 25.97 11.17
N GLN A 111 16.37 26.13 9.91
CA GLN A 111 16.01 25.19 8.85
C GLN A 111 16.60 23.79 9.10
N ARG A 112 17.85 23.68 9.56
CA ARG A 112 18.44 22.40 9.92
C ARG A 112 17.75 21.78 11.12
N GLU A 113 17.44 22.59 12.14
CA GLU A 113 16.77 22.13 13.35
C GLU A 113 15.37 21.59 13.07
N VAL A 114 14.57 22.31 12.26
CA VAL A 114 13.27 21.80 11.79
C VAL A 114 13.42 20.48 11.05
N LYS A 115 14.43 20.35 10.17
CA LYS A 115 14.66 19.11 9.43
C LYS A 115 15.03 17.96 10.36
N ALA A 116 15.88 18.21 11.36
CA ALA A 116 16.28 17.22 12.35
C ALA A 116 15.08 16.75 13.18
N ARG A 117 14.31 17.67 13.78
CA ARG A 117 13.15 17.33 14.61
C ARG A 117 12.04 16.63 13.85
N VAL A 118 11.78 17.03 12.60
CA VAL A 118 10.83 16.32 11.73
C VAL A 118 11.31 14.91 11.41
N GLN A 119 12.62 14.72 11.22
CA GLN A 119 13.17 13.40 10.96
C GLN A 119 13.10 12.51 12.20
N GLU A 120 13.46 13.03 13.37
CA GLU A 120 13.32 12.33 14.67
C GLU A 120 11.88 11.89 14.89
N PHE A 121 10.93 12.82 14.80
CA PHE A 121 9.50 12.51 14.95
C PHE A 121 9.03 11.41 13.99
N ARG A 122 9.48 11.46 12.74
CA ARG A 122 9.16 10.42 11.74
C ARG A 122 9.78 9.09 12.14
N ASN A 123 11.03 9.07 12.59
CA ASN A 123 11.74 7.86 13.00
C ASN A 123 11.08 7.23 14.24
N GLU A 124 10.74 8.04 15.25
CA GLU A 124 9.98 7.61 16.44
C GLU A 124 8.65 7.01 16.02
N THR A 125 7.87 7.70 15.18
CA THR A 125 6.59 7.16 14.73
C THR A 125 6.73 5.88 13.89
N TRP A 126 7.85 5.72 13.18
CA TRP A 126 8.18 4.45 12.50
C TRP A 126 8.59 3.37 13.50
N SER A 127 9.32 3.71 14.56
CA SER A 127 9.71 2.80 15.64
C SER A 127 8.47 2.27 16.36
N ASP A 128 7.57 3.16 16.79
CA ASP A 128 6.30 2.79 17.44
C ASP A 128 5.47 1.86 16.53
N LEU A 129 5.40 2.18 15.24
CA LEU A 129 4.72 1.35 14.25
C LEU A 129 5.37 -0.03 14.14
N MET A 130 6.70 -0.12 14.17
CA MET A 130 7.40 -1.41 14.12
C MET A 130 7.18 -2.24 15.39
N GLU A 131 7.03 -1.61 16.56
CA GLU A 131 6.69 -2.29 17.82
C GLU A 131 5.24 -2.81 17.84
N GLU A 132 4.29 -2.10 17.22
CA GLU A 132 2.88 -2.49 17.16
C GLU A 132 2.56 -3.53 16.07
N ILE A 133 3.39 -3.62 15.03
CA ILE A 133 3.15 -4.51 13.90
C ILE A 133 3.29 -5.98 14.32
N ARG A 134 2.14 -6.67 14.40
CA ARG A 134 2.07 -8.14 14.43
C ARG A 134 1.98 -8.73 13.02
N PRO A 135 2.37 -10.00 12.80
CA PRO A 135 2.23 -10.67 11.50
C PRO A 135 0.80 -10.67 10.93
N SER A 136 -0.22 -10.58 11.80
CA SER A 136 -1.64 -10.46 11.41
C SER A 136 -2.06 -9.05 10.95
N HIS A 137 -1.17 -8.06 11.02
CA HIS A 137 -1.48 -6.68 10.67
C HIS A 137 -1.64 -6.52 9.15
N LYS A 138 -2.73 -5.88 8.71
CA LYS A 138 -3.10 -5.70 7.29
C LYS A 138 -2.02 -4.99 6.45
N GLY A 139 -1.18 -4.18 7.09
CA GLY A 139 -0.05 -3.48 6.46
C GLY A 139 1.26 -4.29 6.39
N PHE A 140 1.39 -5.40 7.14
CA PHE A 140 2.65 -6.15 7.29
C PHE A 140 3.17 -6.67 5.94
N SER A 141 2.30 -7.25 5.11
CA SER A 141 2.68 -7.76 3.79
C SER A 141 3.19 -6.64 2.86
N LYS A 142 2.65 -5.42 2.97
CA LYS A 142 3.09 -4.28 2.15
C LYS A 142 4.48 -3.79 2.58
N ILE A 143 4.71 -3.70 3.89
CA ILE A 143 5.99 -3.27 4.46
C ILE A 143 7.10 -4.29 4.14
N THR A 144 6.83 -5.58 4.35
CA THR A 144 7.78 -6.64 4.02
C THR A 144 8.09 -6.72 2.53
N LYS A 145 7.12 -6.48 1.65
CA LYS A 145 7.38 -6.37 0.20
C LYS A 145 8.29 -5.18 -0.13
N ALA A 146 8.01 -4.00 0.43
CA ALA A 146 8.81 -2.81 0.19
C ALA A 146 10.28 -2.98 0.65
N LEU A 147 10.48 -3.57 1.83
CA LEU A 147 11.82 -3.86 2.35
C LEU A 147 12.58 -4.88 1.50
N LYS A 148 11.90 -5.89 0.96
CA LYS A 148 12.52 -6.88 0.05
C LYS A 148 12.90 -6.30 -1.31
N THR A 149 12.20 -5.27 -1.77
CA THR A 149 12.53 -4.58 -3.03
C THR A 149 13.64 -3.55 -2.89
N GLU A 150 13.89 -3.02 -1.68
CA GLU A 150 14.98 -2.09 -1.41
C GLU A 150 16.31 -2.86 -1.39
N GLY A 151 17.10 -2.73 -2.46
CA GLY A 151 18.34 -3.48 -2.65
C GLY A 151 18.21 -4.75 -3.52
N TYR A 152 17.03 -5.00 -4.12
CA TYR A 152 16.87 -6.07 -5.09
C TYR A 152 17.65 -5.74 -6.37
N THR A 153 18.82 -6.36 -6.55
CA THR A 153 19.41 -6.51 -7.88
C THR A 153 18.57 -7.53 -8.63
N PRO A 154 17.92 -7.15 -9.75
CA PRO A 154 17.21 -8.12 -10.57
C PRO A 154 18.16 -9.26 -10.89
N ILE A 155 17.75 -10.50 -10.56
CA ILE A 155 18.50 -11.69 -10.96
C ILE A 155 18.65 -11.57 -12.48
N PRO A 156 19.89 -11.60 -13.02
CA PRO A 156 20.10 -11.51 -14.45
C PRO A 156 19.27 -12.57 -15.15
N SER A 157 18.65 -12.18 -16.25
CA SER A 157 17.82 -13.08 -17.03
C SER A 157 18.63 -14.29 -17.49
N LEU A 158 18.09 -15.50 -17.24
CA LEU A 158 18.79 -16.74 -17.53
C LEU A 158 19.01 -16.88 -19.04
N LYS A 159 20.26 -17.12 -19.43
CA LYS A 159 20.63 -17.29 -20.83
C LYS A 159 20.77 -18.75 -21.16
N ARG A 160 20.15 -19.15 -22.26
CA ARG A 160 20.34 -20.46 -22.88
C ARG A 160 21.73 -20.55 -23.51
N PRO A 161 22.23 -21.78 -23.79
CA PRO A 161 23.52 -21.99 -24.44
C PRO A 161 23.64 -21.32 -25.82
N ASP A 162 22.52 -21.10 -26.50
CA ASP A 162 22.40 -20.41 -27.79
C ASP A 162 22.46 -18.87 -27.67
N GLY A 163 22.58 -18.34 -26.45
CA GLY A 163 22.64 -16.91 -26.16
C GLY A 163 21.28 -16.22 -26.07
N THR A 164 20.18 -16.94 -26.30
CA THR A 164 18.82 -16.41 -26.11
C THR A 164 18.49 -16.31 -24.63
N THR A 165 17.62 -15.36 -24.29
CA THR A 165 17.21 -15.12 -22.91
C THR A 165 15.87 -15.82 -22.67
N ALA A 166 15.78 -16.64 -21.62
CA ALA A 166 14.52 -17.24 -21.21
C ALA A 166 13.60 -16.14 -20.66
N LEU A 167 12.44 -15.97 -21.28
CA LEU A 167 11.47 -14.90 -20.98
C LEU A 167 10.30 -15.41 -20.15
N ASP A 168 9.93 -16.68 -20.28
CA ASP A 168 8.86 -17.31 -19.50
C ASP A 168 9.36 -18.40 -18.53
N ASP A 169 8.51 -18.79 -17.57
CA ASP A 169 8.88 -19.75 -16.52
C ASP A 169 9.17 -21.16 -17.06
N ALA A 170 8.58 -21.55 -18.20
CA ALA A 170 8.84 -22.84 -18.83
C ALA A 170 10.20 -22.85 -19.51
N GLU A 171 10.54 -21.77 -20.21
CA GLU A 171 11.84 -21.59 -20.85
C GLU A 171 12.99 -21.55 -19.82
N VAL A 172 12.74 -20.96 -18.64
CA VAL A 172 13.68 -20.95 -17.51
C VAL A 172 13.89 -22.36 -16.97
N ALA A 173 12.82 -23.13 -16.78
CA ALA A 173 12.90 -24.50 -16.29
C ALA A 173 13.69 -25.41 -17.26
N GLU A 174 13.45 -25.28 -18.56
CA GLU A 174 14.22 -25.99 -19.60
C GLU A 174 15.70 -25.61 -19.57
N CYS A 175 16.02 -24.31 -19.50
CA CYS A 175 17.41 -23.86 -19.47
C CYS A 175 18.17 -24.38 -18.24
N ILE A 176 17.51 -24.47 -17.08
CA ILE A 176 18.08 -25.09 -15.88
C ILE A 176 18.30 -26.58 -16.09
N ALA A 177 17.32 -27.29 -16.67
CA ALA A 177 17.42 -28.71 -16.97
C ALA A 177 18.60 -29.01 -17.90
N ASP A 178 18.75 -28.24 -19.00
CA ASP A 178 19.85 -28.38 -19.95
C ASP A 178 21.21 -28.11 -19.29
N SER A 179 21.29 -27.09 -18.43
CA SER A 179 22.52 -26.77 -17.68
C SER A 179 22.90 -27.90 -16.73
N ILE A 180 21.93 -28.47 -16.01
CA ILE A 180 22.16 -29.61 -15.10
C ILE A 180 22.56 -30.85 -15.92
N GLN A 181 21.85 -31.14 -17.01
CA GLN A 181 22.17 -32.27 -17.88
C GLN A 181 23.60 -32.17 -18.44
N THR A 182 24.02 -30.98 -18.85
CA THR A 182 25.38 -30.74 -19.32
C THR A 182 26.41 -30.97 -18.21
N GLN A 183 26.17 -30.45 -17.01
CA GLN A 183 27.07 -30.62 -15.85
C GLN A 183 27.12 -32.06 -15.34
N CYS A 184 26.01 -32.80 -15.44
CA CYS A 184 25.88 -34.18 -15.00
C CYS A 184 26.22 -35.20 -16.11
N SER A 185 26.54 -34.75 -17.33
CA SER A 185 27.08 -35.64 -18.35
C SER A 185 28.49 -36.08 -17.93
N HIS A 186 28.65 -37.39 -17.71
CA HIS A 186 29.91 -37.96 -17.24
C HIS A 186 31.00 -37.77 -18.30
N VAL A 187 32.03 -37.00 -17.97
CA VAL A 187 33.37 -37.21 -18.52
C VAL A 187 33.90 -38.49 -17.87
N SER A 188 33.44 -39.65 -18.34
CA SER A 188 34.14 -40.89 -18.03
C SER A 188 35.55 -40.75 -18.61
N PRO A 189 36.62 -40.88 -17.81
CA PRO A 189 37.96 -40.97 -18.36
C PRO A 189 37.99 -42.11 -19.39
N PRO A 190 38.76 -41.99 -20.49
CA PRO A 190 38.96 -43.11 -21.40
C PRO A 190 39.38 -44.34 -20.58
N HIS A 191 38.69 -45.47 -20.79
CA HIS A 191 38.92 -46.69 -20.02
C HIS A 191 40.41 -47.05 -20.03
N ASP A 192 41.00 -47.25 -18.85
CA ASP A 192 42.37 -47.75 -18.75
C ASP A 192 42.40 -49.22 -19.19
N ILE A 193 42.76 -49.43 -20.46
CA ILE A 193 42.85 -50.74 -21.09
C ILE A 193 43.84 -51.64 -20.32
N ALA A 194 44.87 -51.07 -19.68
CA ALA A 194 45.81 -51.85 -18.88
C ALA A 194 45.16 -52.45 -17.63
N HIS A 195 44.29 -51.67 -16.97
CA HIS A 195 43.52 -52.14 -15.81
C HIS A 195 42.53 -53.25 -16.20
N ILE A 196 41.81 -53.10 -17.32
CA ILE A 196 40.88 -54.13 -17.83
C ILE A 196 41.61 -55.44 -18.10
N ASN A 197 42.75 -55.38 -18.79
CA ASN A 197 43.55 -56.57 -19.10
C ASN A 197 44.16 -57.23 -17.85
N SER A 198 44.41 -56.47 -16.78
CA SER A 198 44.88 -57.01 -15.50
C SER A 198 43.80 -57.84 -14.81
N ILE A 199 42.56 -57.37 -14.79
CA ILE A 199 41.42 -58.09 -14.21
C ILE A 199 41.14 -59.38 -14.99
N GLU A 200 41.14 -59.32 -16.33
CA GLU A 200 40.90 -60.51 -17.16
C GLU A 200 41.96 -61.59 -16.97
N LYS A 201 43.21 -61.23 -16.68
CA LYS A 201 44.29 -62.18 -16.37
C LYS A 201 44.21 -62.80 -14.98
N GLU A 202 43.55 -62.15 -14.02
CA GLU A 202 43.43 -62.65 -12.64
C GLU A 202 42.19 -63.55 -12.46
N VAL A 203 41.24 -63.48 -13.40
CA VAL A 203 40.02 -64.31 -13.44
C VAL A 203 40.22 -65.61 -14.26
N LEU A 204 41.34 -65.73 -14.98
CA LEU A 204 41.78 -66.93 -15.75
C LEU A 204 42.82 -67.75 -14.97
#